data_AF-A0A3S0DNN9-F1
#
_entry.id   AF-A0A3S0DNN9-F1
#
_cell.length_a   1.000
_cell.length_b   1.000
_cell.length_c   1.000
_cell.angle_alpha   90.00
_cell.angle_beta   90.00
_cell.angle_gamma   90.00
#
_symmetry.space_group_name_H-M   'P 1'
#
loop_
_entity.id
_entity.type
_entity.pdbx_description
1 polymer ?
#
loop_
_entity_poly.entity_id
_entity_poly.type
_entity_poly.pdbx_seq_one_letter_code
_entity_poly.pdbx_strand_id
1 'polypeptide(L)'
;MLRVTRTFLGIAVQTAKYLGSPHTVVPYSTVNESLTDPLVVPYQPSPPTLGMEISDTYDAITDTDSLRLQLMVIGNQGHRLIAGPPATTTEVPHKGTDAGLYGLIPFVAKPVTNDLTALQRTKYRLRKTMMIDSILYAVYYGRVIDISGITPTTQ
;
A
#
# COMPACT_ATOMS: atom_id res chain seq x y z
N MET A 1 -19.27 -12.09 -20.20
CA MET A 1 -18.93 -12.87 -18.99
C MET A 1 -17.75 -12.20 -18.31
N LEU A 2 -17.94 -11.61 -17.12
CA LEU A 2 -16.85 -11.05 -16.33
C LEU A 2 -16.18 -12.19 -15.55
N ARG A 3 -14.92 -12.52 -15.87
CA ARG A 3 -14.13 -13.48 -15.08
C ARG A 3 -13.46 -12.75 -13.93
N VAL A 4 -13.84 -13.09 -12.70
CA VAL A 4 -13.16 -12.61 -11.49
C VAL A 4 -12.08 -13.62 -11.11
N THR A 5 -10.82 -13.24 -11.31
CA THR A 5 -9.67 -14.03 -10.87
C THR A 5 -9.18 -13.49 -9.53
N ARG A 6 -9.18 -14.32 -8.49
CA ARG A 6 -8.68 -13.95 -7.16
C ARG A 6 -7.17 -14.15 -7.10
N THR A 7 -6.48 -13.26 -6.38
CA THR A 7 -5.08 -13.47 -6.02
C THR A 7 -4.96 -14.57 -4.97
N PHE A 8 -3.77 -15.16 -4.80
CA PHE A 8 -3.54 -16.17 -3.77
C PHE A 8 -3.84 -15.62 -2.36
N LEU A 9 -3.47 -14.36 -2.08
CA LEU A 9 -3.83 -13.65 -0.84
C LEU A 9 -5.34 -13.50 -0.68
N GLY A 10 -6.03 -13.12 -1.77
CA GLY A 10 -7.49 -13.00 -1.76
C GLY A 10 -8.21 -14.31 -1.47
N ILE A 11 -7.67 -15.43 -1.98
CA ILE A 11 -8.17 -16.78 -1.64
C ILE A 11 -7.92 -17.08 -0.16
N ALA A 12 -6.71 -16.88 0.34
CA ALA A 12 -6.35 -17.15 1.72
C ALA A 12 -7.23 -16.38 2.73
N VAL A 13 -7.45 -15.08 2.50
CA VAL A 13 -8.34 -14.25 3.33
C VAL A 13 -9.79 -14.75 3.26
N GLN A 14 -10.29 -15.06 2.06
CA GLN A 14 -11.67 -15.54 1.92
C GLN A 14 -11.89 -16.90 2.59
N THR A 15 -10.93 -17.83 2.46
CA THR A 15 -10.98 -19.13 3.12
C THR A 15 -10.95 -18.96 4.65
N ALA A 16 -10.05 -18.12 5.18
CA ALA A 16 -9.96 -17.87 6.61
C ALA A 16 -11.27 -17.34 7.18
N LYS A 17 -11.86 -16.34 6.52
CA LYS A 17 -13.16 -15.76 6.91
C LYS A 17 -14.32 -16.76 6.78
N TYR A 18 -14.35 -17.57 5.71
CA TYR A 18 -15.39 -18.57 5.52
C TYR A 18 -15.36 -19.66 6.60
N LEU A 19 -14.16 -20.06 7.02
CA LEU A 19 -13.97 -21.08 8.07
C LEU A 19 -14.05 -20.51 9.50
N GLY A 20 -14.11 -19.18 9.66
CA GLY A 20 -14.01 -18.53 10.97
C GLY A 20 -12.65 -18.74 11.65
N SER A 21 -11.58 -18.91 10.86
CA SER A 21 -10.22 -19.13 11.35
C SER A 21 -9.36 -17.85 11.20
N PRO A 22 -8.37 -17.62 12.07
CA PRO A 22 -7.45 -16.48 11.93
C PRO A 22 -6.69 -16.49 10.61
N HIS A 23 -6.56 -15.32 9.96
CA HIS A 23 -5.74 -15.17 8.76
C HIS A 23 -4.28 -14.91 9.14
N THR A 24 -3.36 -15.68 8.56
CA THR A 24 -1.92 -15.47 8.72
C THR A 24 -1.41 -14.53 7.62
N VAL A 25 -0.89 -13.37 8.02
CA VAL A 25 -0.20 -12.45 7.12
C VAL A 25 1.19 -13.02 6.81
N VAL A 26 1.48 -13.22 5.53
CA VAL A 26 2.79 -13.69 5.06
C VAL A 26 3.78 -12.52 5.09
N PRO A 27 5.06 -12.71 5.45
CA PRO A 27 6.05 -11.63 5.36
C PRO A 27 6.12 -11.02 3.96
N TYR A 28 6.25 -9.70 3.88
CA TYR A 28 6.29 -8.91 2.63
C TYR A 28 5.01 -8.94 1.79
N SER A 29 3.91 -9.49 2.32
CA SER A 29 2.62 -9.55 1.63
C SER A 29 1.72 -8.34 1.90
N THR A 30 2.21 -7.32 2.59
CA THR A 30 1.48 -6.08 2.85
C THR A 30 2.18 -4.85 2.27
N VAL A 31 1.37 -3.89 1.83
CA VAL A 31 1.91 -2.60 1.36
C VAL A 31 2.57 -1.82 2.49
N ASN A 32 2.14 -2.02 3.75
CA ASN A 32 2.71 -1.32 4.91
C ASN A 32 4.18 -1.65 5.15
N GLU A 33 4.58 -2.91 4.91
CA GLU A 33 5.98 -3.32 5.01
C GLU A 33 6.84 -2.54 4.00
N SER A 34 6.37 -2.40 2.75
CA SER A 34 7.09 -1.64 1.71
C SER A 34 7.19 -0.14 1.98
N LEU A 35 6.28 0.45 2.78
CA LEU A 35 6.34 1.89 3.13
C LEU A 35 7.55 2.25 3.99
N THR A 36 8.18 1.25 4.62
CA THR A 36 9.38 1.45 5.45
C THR A 36 10.67 1.28 4.66
N ASP A 37 10.60 0.77 3.44
CA ASP A 37 11.77 0.56 2.58
C ASP A 37 12.16 1.87 1.87
N PRO A 38 13.38 2.41 2.10
CA PRO A 38 13.86 3.62 1.44
C PRO A 38 14.00 3.50 -0.09
N LEU A 39 14.09 2.29 -0.63
CA LEU A 39 14.13 2.05 -2.08
C LEU A 39 12.73 2.18 -2.70
N VAL A 40 11.68 1.92 -1.93
CA VAL A 40 10.28 2.01 -2.38
C VAL A 40 9.69 3.39 -2.13
N VAL A 41 9.94 3.93 -0.93
CA VAL A 41 9.56 5.28 -0.52
C VAL A 41 10.85 6.08 -0.32
N PRO A 42 11.30 6.86 -1.32
CA PRO A 42 12.53 7.62 -1.23
C PRO A 42 12.39 8.83 -0.29
N TYR A 43 13.52 9.41 0.09
CA TYR A 43 13.61 10.65 0.87
C TYR A 43 12.93 10.61 2.25
N GLN A 44 12.91 9.46 2.90
CA GLN A 44 12.43 9.37 4.28
C GLN A 44 13.30 10.23 5.23
N PRO A 45 12.71 10.96 6.18
CA PRO A 45 13.46 11.78 7.13
C PRO A 45 14.33 10.94 8.08
N SER A 46 15.36 11.57 8.65
CA SER A 46 16.13 11.01 9.78
C SER A 46 15.75 11.78 11.06
N PRO A 47 15.23 11.12 12.12
CA PRO A 47 14.92 9.70 12.22
C PRO A 47 13.67 9.30 11.41
N PRO A 48 13.55 8.03 10.99
CA PRO A 48 12.46 7.54 10.14
C PRO A 48 11.09 7.48 10.85
N THR A 49 10.95 8.04 12.05
CA THR A 49 9.68 8.14 12.76
C THR A 49 9.12 9.56 12.74
N LEU A 50 9.86 10.53 12.18
CA LEU A 50 9.51 11.94 12.25
C LEU A 50 8.19 12.24 11.52
N GLY A 51 7.11 12.38 12.29
CA GLY A 51 5.79 12.72 11.79
C GLY A 51 5.12 11.63 10.97
N MET A 52 5.57 10.37 11.02
CA MET A 52 4.92 9.25 10.33
C MET A 52 3.68 8.76 11.07
N GLU A 53 2.74 8.14 10.34
CA GLU A 53 1.65 7.38 10.97
C GLU A 53 2.22 6.10 11.59
N ILE A 54 1.83 5.84 12.85
CA ILE A 54 2.12 4.61 13.55
C ILE A 54 0.88 3.72 13.39
N SER A 55 1.07 2.56 12.80
CA SER A 55 0.03 1.53 12.71
C SER A 55 0.17 0.56 13.87
N ASP A 56 -0.96 0.10 14.39
CA ASP A 56 -0.99 -0.98 15.37
C ASP A 56 -0.47 -2.29 14.76
N THR A 57 -0.02 -3.19 15.63
CA THR A 57 0.38 -4.54 15.21
C THR A 57 -0.86 -5.34 14.85
N TYR A 58 -0.82 -6.02 13.71
CA TYR A 58 -1.90 -6.90 13.27
C TYR A 58 -2.18 -8.00 14.31
N ASP A 59 -3.44 -8.14 14.71
CA ASP A 59 -3.93 -9.23 15.55
C ASP A 59 -4.88 -10.13 14.73
N ALA A 60 -4.43 -11.36 14.47
CA ALA A 60 -5.17 -12.31 13.64
C ALA A 60 -6.53 -12.70 14.24
N ILE A 61 -6.74 -12.57 15.55
CA ILE A 61 -8.02 -12.89 16.21
C ILE A 61 -9.05 -11.79 15.97
N THR A 62 -8.66 -10.53 16.10
CA THR A 62 -9.60 -9.40 16.02
C THR A 62 -9.70 -8.79 14.62
N ASP A 63 -8.63 -8.87 13.83
CA ASP A 63 -8.53 -8.09 12.60
C ASP A 63 -8.97 -8.87 11.36
N THR A 64 -8.94 -10.21 11.39
CA THR A 64 -9.28 -11.07 10.24
C THR A 64 -10.67 -10.75 9.68
N ASP A 65 -11.66 -10.56 10.54
CA ASP A 65 -13.03 -10.25 10.11
C ASP A 65 -13.15 -8.88 9.45
N SER A 66 -12.27 -7.95 9.83
CA SER A 66 -12.24 -6.59 9.29
C SER A 66 -11.59 -6.51 7.90
N LEU A 67 -10.81 -7.52 7.50
CA LEU A 67 -10.12 -7.55 6.21
C LEU A 67 -11.11 -7.49 5.04
N ARG A 68 -10.94 -6.46 4.21
CA ARG A 68 -11.77 -6.19 3.03
C ARG A 68 -11.04 -5.26 2.06
N LEU A 69 -11.51 -5.19 0.82
CA LEU A 69 -11.03 -4.18 -0.12
C LEU A 69 -11.44 -2.79 0.39
N GLN A 70 -10.45 -1.92 0.63
CA GLN A 70 -10.70 -0.55 1.13
C GLN A 70 -9.88 0.51 0.42
N LEU A 71 -8.67 0.15 -0.01
CA LEU A 71 -7.68 1.12 -0.48
C LEU A 71 -7.21 0.75 -1.88
N MET A 72 -7.02 1.78 -2.69
CA MET A 72 -6.25 1.73 -3.92
C MET A 72 -4.87 2.33 -3.64
N VAL A 73 -3.83 1.69 -4.16
CA VAL A 73 -2.45 2.18 -4.15
C VAL A 73 -1.93 2.15 -5.59
N ILE A 74 -0.97 3.03 -5.89
CA ILE A 74 -0.35 3.13 -7.21
C ILE A 74 1.16 3.13 -7.09
N GLY A 75 1.82 2.57 -8.08
CA GLY A 75 3.27 2.52 -8.11
C GLY A 75 3.82 2.24 -9.50
N ASN A 76 5.12 2.47 -9.64
CA ASN A 76 5.90 2.29 -10.85
C ASN A 76 7.22 1.57 -10.54
N GLN A 77 8.19 1.60 -11.46
CA GLN A 77 9.57 1.09 -11.27
C GLN A 77 9.73 -0.44 -11.16
N GLY A 78 8.74 -1.23 -11.60
CA GLY A 78 8.90 -2.68 -11.71
C GLY A 78 9.85 -3.17 -12.81
N HIS A 79 10.31 -2.27 -13.68
CA HIS A 79 11.30 -2.53 -14.72
C HIS A 79 12.42 -1.50 -14.64
N ARG A 80 13.66 -1.94 -14.87
CA ARG A 80 14.86 -1.10 -14.96
C ARG A 80 15.43 -1.12 -16.37
N LEU A 81 16.01 0.00 -16.77
CA LEU A 81 16.73 0.13 -18.03
C LEU A 81 18.12 -0.51 -17.90
N ILE A 82 18.49 -1.33 -18.88
CA ILE A 82 19.86 -1.80 -19.09
C ILE A 82 20.46 -0.90 -20.16
N ALA A 83 21.46 -0.12 -19.75
CA ALA A 83 22.19 0.76 -20.67
C ALA A 83 23.02 -0.08 -21.65
N GLY A 84 22.88 0.20 -22.94
CA GLY A 84 23.61 -0.44 -24.03
C GLY A 84 23.03 -0.01 -25.38
N PRO A 85 23.73 -0.25 -26.51
CA PRO A 85 23.15 -0.14 -27.84
C PRO A 85 22.69 -1.53 -28.35
N PRO A 86 21.37 -1.80 -28.49
CA PRO A 86 20.23 -0.98 -28.09
C PRO A 86 19.95 -1.06 -26.58
N ALA A 87 19.25 -0.05 -26.05
CA ALA A 87 18.83 -0.08 -24.66
C ALA A 87 17.73 -1.13 -24.50
N THR A 88 17.83 -1.95 -23.46
CA THR A 88 16.82 -2.98 -23.15
C THR A 88 16.25 -2.76 -21.76
N THR A 89 15.17 -3.46 -21.44
CA THR A 89 14.56 -3.44 -20.10
C THR A 89 14.66 -4.81 -19.47
N THR A 90 14.88 -4.85 -18.17
CA THR A 90 14.69 -6.05 -17.36
C THR A 90 13.78 -5.73 -16.18
N GLU A 91 13.00 -6.69 -15.76
CA GLU A 91 12.24 -6.67 -14.52
C GLU A 91 13.15 -6.50 -13.30
N VAL A 92 12.62 -5.84 -12.28
CA VAL A 92 13.19 -5.92 -10.94
C VAL A 92 12.72 -7.25 -10.35
N PRO A 93 13.61 -8.13 -9.85
CA PRO A 93 13.19 -9.39 -9.24
C PRO A 93 12.34 -9.17 -7.98
N HIS A 94 11.28 -9.96 -7.81
CA HIS A 94 10.49 -10.06 -6.58
C HIS A 94 10.05 -11.50 -6.35
N LYS A 95 9.65 -11.81 -5.11
CA LYS A 95 8.97 -13.08 -4.82
C LYS A 95 7.50 -12.94 -5.22
N GLY A 96 6.89 -14.04 -5.66
CA GLY A 96 5.45 -14.06 -5.97
C GLY A 96 4.54 -13.77 -4.76
N THR A 97 5.09 -13.78 -3.55
CA THR A 97 4.40 -13.38 -2.31
C THR A 97 4.45 -11.90 -2.02
N ASP A 98 5.34 -11.16 -2.67
CA ASP A 98 5.56 -9.74 -2.40
C ASP A 98 4.38 -8.95 -2.96
N ALA A 99 3.63 -8.28 -2.08
CA ALA A 99 2.48 -7.46 -2.47
C ALA A 99 2.79 -5.95 -2.48
N GLY A 100 3.99 -5.58 -2.01
CA GLY A 100 4.50 -4.22 -2.10
C GLY A 100 4.76 -3.80 -3.56
N LEU A 101 4.59 -2.51 -3.83
CA LEU A 101 4.91 -1.92 -5.13
C LEU A 101 6.38 -1.46 -5.12
N TYR A 102 7.07 -1.51 -6.27
CA TYR A 102 8.50 -1.13 -6.34
C TYR A 102 8.78 0.34 -6.11
N GLY A 103 7.93 1.22 -6.65
CA GLY A 103 8.03 2.66 -6.45
C GLY A 103 6.66 3.20 -6.13
N LEU A 104 6.36 3.41 -4.86
CA LEU A 104 5.04 3.90 -4.44
C LEU A 104 4.87 5.36 -4.87
N ILE A 105 3.74 5.67 -5.50
CA ILE A 105 3.40 7.03 -5.91
C ILE A 105 2.36 7.59 -4.94
N PRO A 106 2.62 8.71 -4.25
CA PRO A 106 1.63 9.30 -3.36
C PRO A 106 0.50 9.95 -4.17
N PHE A 107 -0.74 9.82 -3.70
CA PHE A 107 -1.88 10.57 -4.24
C PHE A 107 -1.86 12.04 -3.82
N VAL A 108 -1.30 12.33 -2.64
CA VAL A 108 -1.19 13.68 -2.09
C VAL A 108 0.15 13.82 -1.38
N ALA A 109 0.80 14.97 -1.59
CA ALA A 109 1.91 15.44 -0.78
C ALA A 109 1.63 16.89 -0.35
N LYS A 110 1.73 17.18 0.95
CA LYS A 110 1.57 18.52 1.53
C LYS A 110 2.65 18.78 2.58
N PRO A 111 3.16 20.01 2.72
CA PRO A 111 4.03 20.34 3.85
C PRO A 111 3.34 19.98 5.17
N VAL A 112 4.07 19.42 6.14
CA VAL A 112 3.49 19.00 7.43
C VAL A 112 2.84 20.19 8.17
N THR A 113 3.37 21.40 7.97
CA THR A 113 2.82 22.65 8.53
C THR A 113 1.46 23.05 7.95
N ASN A 114 1.07 22.50 6.79
CA ASN A 114 -0.20 22.73 6.12
C ASN A 114 -0.74 21.40 5.55
N ASP A 115 -0.82 20.40 6.43
CA ASP A 115 -1.33 19.07 6.10
C ASP A 115 -2.85 19.09 5.85
N LEU A 116 -3.38 17.99 5.32
CA LEU A 116 -4.81 17.79 5.14
C LEU A 116 -5.55 17.88 6.47
N THR A 117 -6.72 18.55 6.44
CA THR A 117 -7.65 18.59 7.58
C THR A 117 -8.13 17.18 7.95
N ALA A 118 -8.61 16.99 9.17
CA ALA A 118 -9.16 15.70 9.62
C ALA A 118 -10.21 15.13 8.64
N LEU A 119 -11.11 15.98 8.13
CA LEU A 119 -12.13 15.57 7.16
C LEU A 119 -11.51 15.13 5.82
N GLN A 120 -10.53 15.85 5.29
CA GLN A 120 -9.86 15.47 4.05
C GLN A 120 -9.07 14.16 4.21
N ARG A 121 -8.43 13.96 5.37
CA ARG A 121 -7.69 12.74 5.71
C ARG A 121 -8.56 11.49 5.71
N THR A 122 -9.87 11.61 5.93
CA THR A 122 -10.78 10.43 5.85
C THR A 122 -10.71 9.71 4.52
N LYS A 123 -10.37 10.42 3.44
CA LYS A 123 -10.30 9.87 2.08
C LYS A 123 -8.94 9.23 1.73
N TYR A 124 -7.98 9.24 2.66
CA TYR A 124 -6.62 8.76 2.44
C TYR A 124 -6.12 7.91 3.61
N ARG A 125 -5.18 7.01 3.36
CA ARG A 125 -4.49 6.17 4.35
C ARG A 125 -3.02 6.01 3.95
N LEU A 126 -2.26 5.24 4.74
CA LEU A 126 -0.85 4.95 4.48
C LEU A 126 -0.02 6.24 4.49
N ARG A 127 -0.16 7.03 5.57
CA ARG A 127 0.53 8.31 5.67
C ARG A 127 1.98 8.12 6.11
N LYS A 128 2.90 8.67 5.33
CA LYS A 128 4.32 8.75 5.64
C LYS A 128 4.81 10.18 5.53
N THR A 129 6.06 10.41 5.90
CA THR A 129 6.72 11.69 5.73
C THR A 129 7.91 11.56 4.79
N MET A 130 8.16 12.61 4.01
CA MET A 130 9.28 12.71 3.08
C MET A 130 9.93 14.08 3.20
N MET A 131 11.25 14.14 3.06
CA MET A 131 12.04 15.38 2.97
C MET A 131 12.24 15.74 1.51
N ILE A 132 11.57 16.80 1.05
CA ILE A 132 11.70 17.30 -0.31
C ILE A 132 12.25 18.71 -0.21
N ASP A 133 13.44 18.95 -0.78
CA ASP A 133 14.14 20.24 -0.73
C ASP A 133 14.25 20.82 0.70
N SER A 134 14.62 19.97 1.67
CA SER A 134 14.72 20.30 3.09
C SER A 134 13.40 20.67 3.80
N ILE A 135 12.26 20.48 3.15
CA ILE A 135 10.93 20.67 3.74
C ILE A 135 10.31 19.30 4.04
N LEU A 136 9.74 19.15 5.24
CA LEU A 136 9.05 17.93 5.63
C LEU A 136 7.62 17.94 5.06
N TYR A 137 7.31 16.95 4.23
CA TYR A 137 5.99 16.71 3.66
C TYR A 137 5.31 15.52 4.32
N ALA A 138 4.01 15.64 4.57
CA ALA A 138 3.10 14.53 4.79
C ALA A 138 2.62 14.01 3.43
N VAL A 139 2.80 12.71 3.20
CA VAL A 139 2.45 12.05 1.95
C VAL A 139 1.52 10.89 2.18
N TYR A 140 0.56 10.70 1.26
CA TYR A 140 -0.50 9.71 1.39
C TYR A 140 -0.50 8.77 0.20
N TYR A 141 -0.25 7.48 0.45
CA TYR A 141 -0.13 6.46 -0.61
C TYR A 141 -1.42 5.66 -0.84
N GLY A 142 -2.30 5.58 0.16
CA GLY A 142 -3.57 4.86 0.05
C GLY A 142 -4.72 5.81 -0.25
N ARG A 143 -5.45 5.57 -1.32
CA ARG A 143 -6.73 6.24 -1.60
C ARG A 143 -7.89 5.34 -1.15
N VAL A 144 -8.78 5.88 -0.32
CA VAL A 144 -9.99 5.13 0.06
C VAL A 144 -10.90 4.96 -1.15
N ILE A 145 -11.32 3.72 -1.40
CA ILE A 145 -12.32 3.37 -2.41
C ILE A 145 -13.69 3.61 -1.77
N ASP A 146 -14.45 4.55 -2.33
CA ASP A 146 -15.83 4.79 -1.91
C ASP A 146 -16.72 3.69 -2.50
N ILE A 147 -17.27 2.86 -1.61
CA ILE A 147 -18.20 1.79 -1.97
C ILE A 147 -19.63 2.09 -1.49
N SER A 148 -19.90 3.33 -1.07
CA SER A 148 -21.26 3.72 -0.67
C SER A 148 -22.23 3.56 -1.84
N GLY A 149 -23.38 2.95 -1.57
CA GLY A 149 -24.40 2.68 -2.59
C GLY A 149 -24.06 1.60 -3.61
N ILE A 150 -22.95 0.86 -3.44
CA ILE A 150 -22.62 -0.29 -4.31
C ILE A 150 -23.32 -1.54 -3.78
N THR A 151 -24.17 -2.15 -4.61
CA THR A 151 -24.79 -3.45 -4.32
C THR A 151 -24.08 -4.55 -5.13
N PRO A 152 -23.50 -5.57 -4.48
CA PRO A 152 -22.93 -6.69 -5.21
C PRO A 152 -24.05 -7.49 -5.88
N THR A 153 -23.91 -7.76 -7.18
CA THR A 153 -24.79 -8.68 -7.91
C THR A 153 -24.06 -10.00 -8.13
N THR A 154 -24.67 -11.11 -7.72
CA THR A 154 -24.23 -12.44 -8.13
C THR A 154 -24.64 -12.65 -9.59
N GLN A 155 -23.67 -12.87 -10.48
CA GLN A 155 -23.95 -13.36 -11.84
C GLN A 155 -24.17 -14.88 -11.81
#